data_AF-A0A418SR40-F1
#
_entry.id   AF-A0A418SR40-F1
#
_cell.length_a   1.000
_cell.length_b   1.000
_cell.length_c   1.000
_cell.angle_alpha   90.00
_cell.angle_beta   90.00
_cell.angle_gamma   90.00
#
_symmetry.space_group_name_H-M   'P 1'
#
loop_
_entity.id
_entity.type
_entity.pdbx_description
1 polymer ?
#
loop_
_entity_poly.entity_id
_entity_poly.type
_entity_poly.pdbx_seq_one_letter_code
_entity_poly.pdbx_strand_id
1 'polypeptide(L)'
;MKYILTLILAMAAGSALAASGGVDPTWPCIQRKQPHLSLGQVWSGPPPDEETEELARDPEIAALADRLEQRRLPLEEAEAEIAEFAKQADASRLTALMVAIFNRIEPERSAIIAGIARYGESQVAISKRIEERRARMEELEAAEEPDFDAIDAEEEALDWDQRILTERQQSLTYVCETPVLLEQRAFALGRALSAHID
;
A
#
# COMPACT_ATOMS: atom_id res chain seq x y z
N MET A 1 -25.51 -40.01 -48.84
CA MET A 1 -24.70 -38.82 -49.21
C MET A 1 -25.64 -37.63 -49.14
N LYS A 2 -25.47 -36.57 -48.36
CA LYS A 2 -24.30 -35.99 -47.71
C LYS A 2 -24.87 -35.15 -46.55
N TYR A 3 -24.48 -35.43 -45.31
CA TYR A 3 -24.83 -34.62 -44.15
C TYR A 3 -24.12 -33.28 -44.26
N ILE A 4 -24.86 -32.16 -44.25
CA ILE A 4 -24.26 -30.83 -44.14
C ILE A 4 -24.38 -30.39 -42.68
N LEU A 5 -23.19 -30.28 -42.11
CA LEU A 5 -22.78 -29.97 -40.76
C LEU A 5 -22.98 -28.45 -40.52
N THR A 6 -23.89 -28.05 -39.63
CA THR A 6 -23.95 -26.67 -39.12
C THR A 6 -23.05 -26.58 -37.89
N LEU A 7 -21.88 -25.98 -38.09
CA LEU A 7 -20.84 -25.79 -37.09
C LEU A 7 -21.26 -24.71 -36.08
N ILE A 8 -21.20 -25.06 -34.80
CA ILE A 8 -21.46 -24.19 -33.64
C ILE A 8 -20.34 -23.15 -33.53
N LEU A 9 -20.70 -21.87 -33.60
CA LEU A 9 -19.79 -20.76 -33.30
C LEU A 9 -19.70 -20.59 -31.79
N ALA A 10 -18.74 -21.29 -31.17
CA ALA A 10 -18.36 -21.06 -29.79
C ALA A 10 -17.70 -19.67 -29.68
N MET A 11 -18.42 -18.70 -29.14
CA MET A 11 -17.82 -17.45 -28.66
C MET A 11 -16.79 -17.82 -27.60
N ALA A 12 -15.53 -17.57 -27.92
CA ALA A 12 -14.42 -17.58 -26.99
C ALA A 12 -14.74 -16.61 -25.85
N ALA A 13 -15.11 -17.15 -24.69
CA ALA A 13 -15.03 -16.43 -23.43
C ALA A 13 -13.56 -16.05 -23.25
N GLY A 14 -13.27 -14.77 -23.48
CA GLY A 14 -11.95 -14.19 -23.32
C GLY A 14 -11.41 -14.48 -21.93
N SER A 15 -10.12 -14.77 -21.90
CA SER A 15 -9.31 -15.13 -20.76
C SER A 15 -9.42 -14.12 -19.61
N ALA A 16 -10.40 -14.28 -18.72
CA ALA A 16 -10.38 -13.67 -17.40
C ALA A 16 -9.48 -14.50 -16.45
N LEU A 17 -8.22 -14.71 -16.84
CA LEU A 17 -7.16 -15.23 -15.98
C LEU A 17 -6.04 -14.21 -15.89
N ALA A 18 -6.27 -13.15 -15.12
CA ALA A 18 -5.21 -12.26 -14.64
C ALA A 18 -5.66 -11.53 -13.37
N ALA A 19 -5.96 -12.29 -12.30
CA ALA A 19 -6.02 -11.77 -10.94
C ALA A 19 -5.96 -12.89 -9.88
N SER A 20 -5.20 -13.96 -10.12
CA SER A 20 -4.84 -14.91 -9.04
C SER A 20 -3.52 -14.45 -8.41
N GLY A 21 -3.53 -13.27 -7.79
CA GLY A 21 -2.51 -12.94 -6.80
C GLY A 21 -2.74 -13.87 -5.61
N GLY A 22 -1.84 -14.83 -5.41
CA GLY A 22 -1.89 -15.71 -4.24
C GLY A 22 -2.00 -14.88 -2.96
N VAL A 23 -2.75 -15.40 -1.99
CA VAL A 23 -2.82 -14.79 -0.66
C VAL A 23 -1.41 -14.85 -0.08
N ASP A 24 -0.73 -13.72 0.04
CA ASP A 24 0.54 -13.61 0.74
C ASP A 24 0.28 -13.93 2.22
N PRO A 25 0.70 -15.10 2.73
CA PRO A 25 0.35 -15.53 4.08
C PRO A 25 1.05 -14.69 5.17
N THR A 26 2.03 -13.89 4.77
CA THR A 26 2.79 -13.02 5.69
C THR A 26 2.26 -11.60 5.72
N TRP A 27 1.38 -11.23 4.78
CA TRP A 27 0.80 -9.90 4.74
C TRP A 27 -0.17 -9.67 5.91
N PRO A 28 0.10 -8.69 6.79
CA PRO A 28 -0.63 -8.60 8.05
C PRO A 28 -1.91 -7.76 7.96
N CYS A 29 -2.13 -6.99 6.90
CA CYS A 29 -3.28 -6.09 6.80
C CYS A 29 -4.52 -6.78 6.19
N ILE A 30 -5.71 -6.32 6.61
CA ILE A 30 -7.00 -6.79 6.06
C ILE A 30 -7.16 -6.50 4.56
N GLN A 31 -6.60 -5.37 4.10
CA GLN A 31 -6.58 -5.02 2.68
C GLN A 31 -5.58 -5.88 1.94
N ARG A 32 -5.89 -6.26 0.69
CA ARG A 32 -4.94 -7.01 -0.14
C ARG A 32 -3.67 -6.17 -0.37
N LYS A 33 -2.52 -6.83 -0.33
CA LYS A 33 -1.23 -6.22 -0.68
C LYS A 33 -1.27 -5.69 -2.11
N GLN A 34 -1.14 -4.38 -2.25
CA GLN A 34 -1.10 -3.68 -3.53
C GLN A 34 0.22 -2.87 -3.58
N PRO A 35 1.27 -3.37 -4.27
CA PRO A 35 2.59 -2.76 -4.21
C PRO A 35 2.70 -1.37 -4.84
N HIS A 36 1.92 -1.08 -5.89
CA HIS A 36 2.05 0.14 -6.70
C HIS A 36 0.71 0.72 -7.11
N LEU A 37 0.41 1.92 -6.64
CA LEU A 37 -0.78 2.63 -7.13
C LEU A 37 -0.51 3.05 -8.58
N SER A 38 -1.52 3.02 -9.45
CA SER A 38 -1.38 3.60 -10.79
C SER A 38 -2.04 4.97 -10.85
N LEU A 39 -1.46 5.88 -11.65
CA LEU A 39 -2.04 7.21 -11.85
C LEU A 39 -3.48 7.13 -12.36
N GLY A 40 -3.76 6.23 -13.30
CA GLY A 40 -5.09 6.02 -13.86
C GLY A 40 -6.13 5.49 -12.87
N GLN A 41 -5.74 5.06 -11.66
CA GLN A 41 -6.68 4.74 -10.60
C GLN A 41 -7.19 6.00 -9.88
N VAL A 42 -6.38 7.06 -9.78
CA VAL A 42 -6.70 8.29 -9.04
C VAL A 42 -7.01 9.49 -9.93
N TRP A 43 -6.70 9.40 -11.22
CA TRP A 43 -6.82 10.48 -12.18
C TRP A 43 -7.80 10.12 -13.30
N SER A 44 -8.73 11.03 -13.60
CA SER A 44 -9.73 10.89 -14.66
C SER A 44 -9.58 11.88 -15.82
N GLY A 45 -8.56 12.74 -15.78
CA GLY A 45 -8.25 13.65 -16.89
C GLY A 45 -7.41 12.99 -18.01
N PRO A 46 -6.88 13.80 -18.95
CA PRO A 46 -6.00 13.31 -20.01
C PRO A 46 -4.80 12.54 -19.44
N PRO A 47 -4.35 11.46 -20.11
CA PRO A 47 -3.11 10.80 -19.73
C PRO A 47 -1.93 11.78 -19.92
N PRO A 48 -0.92 11.76 -19.03
CA PRO A 48 0.25 12.60 -19.19
C PRO A 48 1.07 12.19 -20.41
N ASP A 49 1.59 13.19 -21.13
CA ASP A 49 2.63 13.05 -22.14
C ASP A 49 3.97 13.58 -21.62
N GLU A 50 5.00 13.53 -22.46
CA GLU A 50 6.37 13.95 -22.09
C GLU A 50 6.43 15.44 -21.70
N GLU A 51 5.69 16.30 -22.39
CA GLU A 51 5.59 17.73 -22.07
C GLU A 51 4.94 17.95 -20.70
N THR A 52 3.86 17.22 -20.40
CA THR A 52 3.19 17.27 -19.11
C THR A 52 4.10 16.77 -17.98
N GLU A 53 4.91 15.73 -18.23
CA GLU A 53 5.89 15.23 -17.24
C GLU A 53 7.03 16.24 -16.98
N GLU A 54 7.48 16.96 -17.99
CA GLU A 54 8.45 18.05 -17.81
C GLU A 54 7.85 19.22 -17.04
N LEU A 55 6.62 19.61 -17.40
CA LEU A 55 5.87 20.67 -16.74
C LEU A 55 5.58 20.33 -15.26
N ALA A 56 5.40 19.06 -14.91
CA ALA A 56 5.25 18.63 -13.53
C ALA A 56 6.48 18.93 -12.64
N ARG A 57 7.64 19.20 -13.24
CA ARG A 57 8.88 19.62 -12.56
C ARG A 57 9.05 21.13 -12.51
N ASP A 58 8.13 21.89 -13.09
CA ASP A 58 8.12 23.36 -12.98
C ASP A 58 8.10 23.76 -11.48
N PRO A 59 8.91 24.73 -11.04
CA PRO A 59 9.02 25.09 -9.64
C PRO A 59 7.70 25.49 -8.97
N GLU A 60 6.79 26.14 -9.70
CA GLU A 60 5.49 26.57 -9.17
C GLU A 60 4.58 25.35 -8.93
N ILE A 61 4.50 24.46 -9.93
CA ILE A 61 3.69 23.23 -9.85
C ILE A 61 4.26 22.28 -8.79
N ALA A 62 5.58 22.14 -8.74
CA ALA A 62 6.26 21.34 -7.74
C ALA A 62 5.97 21.86 -6.32
N ALA A 63 6.09 23.17 -6.09
CA ALA A 63 5.83 23.76 -4.78
C ALA A 63 4.36 23.60 -4.34
N LEU A 64 3.41 23.74 -5.27
CA LEU A 64 2.00 23.49 -4.99
C LEU A 64 1.75 22.01 -4.68
N ALA A 65 2.36 21.08 -5.43
CA ALA A 65 2.28 19.66 -5.15
C ALA A 65 2.86 19.28 -3.78
N ASP A 66 4.00 19.87 -3.37
CA ASP A 66 4.59 19.71 -2.03
C ASP A 66 3.67 20.23 -0.92
N ARG A 67 2.81 21.21 -1.22
CA ARG A 67 1.82 21.71 -0.29
C ARG A 67 0.60 20.81 -0.23
N LEU A 68 0.08 20.41 -1.38
CA LEU A 68 -1.15 19.61 -1.49
C LEU A 68 -0.99 18.18 -0.98
N GLU A 69 0.19 17.56 -1.11
CA GLU A 69 0.40 16.20 -0.60
C GLU A 69 0.24 16.11 0.93
N GLN A 70 0.55 17.20 1.66
CA GLN A 70 0.60 17.19 3.11
C GLN A 70 -0.73 16.75 3.72
N ARG A 71 -0.71 15.58 4.40
CA ARG A 71 -1.89 15.00 5.05
C ARG A 71 -2.54 15.89 6.12
N ARG A 72 -1.78 16.83 6.68
CA ARG A 72 -2.27 17.79 7.69
C ARG A 72 -3.00 19.00 7.08
N LEU A 73 -2.86 19.23 5.78
CA LEU A 73 -3.57 20.30 5.09
C LEU A 73 -5.04 19.87 4.94
N PRO A 74 -6.02 20.60 5.53
CA PRO A 74 -7.43 20.29 5.37
C PRO A 74 -7.81 20.16 3.90
N LEU A 75 -8.73 19.24 3.59
CA LEU A 75 -9.08 18.97 2.20
C LEU A 75 -9.74 20.19 1.55
N GLU A 76 -10.56 20.92 2.30
CA GLU A 76 -11.24 22.13 1.85
C GLU A 76 -10.25 23.25 1.47
N GLU A 77 -9.14 23.39 2.22
CA GLU A 77 -8.07 24.33 1.90
C GLU A 77 -7.32 23.91 0.64
N ALA A 78 -7.04 22.61 0.50
CA ALA A 78 -6.38 22.06 -0.68
C ALA A 78 -7.23 22.23 -1.95
N GLU A 79 -8.55 22.01 -1.84
CA GLU A 79 -9.51 22.25 -2.93
C GLU A 79 -9.56 23.73 -3.32
N ALA A 80 -9.49 24.65 -2.36
CA ALA A 80 -9.44 26.09 -2.65
C ALA A 80 -8.16 26.51 -3.38
N GLU A 81 -7.01 25.95 -3.00
CA GLU A 81 -5.74 26.20 -3.69
C GLU A 81 -5.71 25.62 -5.11
N ILE A 82 -6.28 24.42 -5.29
CA ILE A 82 -6.49 23.84 -6.63
C ILE A 82 -7.39 24.74 -7.47
N ALA A 83 -8.50 25.23 -6.90
CA ALA A 83 -9.42 26.11 -7.61
C ALA A 83 -8.77 27.45 -7.99
N GLU A 84 -7.88 27.99 -7.15
CA GLU A 84 -7.11 29.20 -7.49
C GLU A 84 -6.14 28.95 -8.65
N PHE A 85 -5.37 27.85 -8.59
CA PHE A 85 -4.48 27.45 -9.68
C PHE A 85 -5.24 27.22 -10.99
N ALA A 86 -6.41 26.58 -10.91
CA ALA A 86 -7.27 26.27 -12.06
C ALA A 86 -7.79 27.51 -12.81
N LYS A 87 -7.84 28.70 -12.19
CA LYS A 87 -8.29 29.94 -12.87
C LYS A 87 -7.41 30.33 -14.05
N GLN A 88 -6.15 29.92 -14.04
CA GLN A 88 -5.14 30.28 -15.03
C GLN A 88 -4.48 29.05 -15.68
N ALA A 89 -4.83 27.84 -15.22
CA ALA A 89 -4.29 26.59 -15.72
C ALA A 89 -5.15 26.02 -16.85
N ASP A 90 -4.51 25.54 -17.90
CA ASP A 90 -5.15 24.68 -18.90
C ASP A 90 -5.11 23.20 -18.45
N ALA A 91 -5.70 22.33 -19.27
CA ALA A 91 -5.73 20.89 -18.99
C ALA A 91 -4.32 20.28 -18.83
N SER A 92 -3.30 20.79 -19.55
CA SER A 92 -1.92 20.31 -19.42
C SER A 92 -1.35 20.67 -18.05
N ARG A 93 -1.50 21.91 -17.59
CA ARG A 93 -1.07 22.35 -16.24
C ARG A 93 -1.79 21.61 -15.12
N LEU A 94 -3.09 21.34 -15.26
CA LEU A 94 -3.85 20.53 -14.28
C LEU A 94 -3.35 19.07 -14.25
N THR A 95 -3.08 18.49 -15.41
CA THR A 95 -2.52 17.13 -15.51
C THR A 95 -1.11 17.09 -14.92
N ALA A 96 -0.27 18.09 -15.21
CA ALA A 96 1.07 18.21 -14.66
C ALA A 96 1.07 18.34 -13.13
N LEU A 97 0.12 19.08 -12.56
CA LEU A 97 -0.07 19.15 -11.11
C LEU A 97 -0.48 17.80 -10.52
N MET A 98 -1.39 17.07 -11.17
CA MET A 98 -1.73 15.71 -10.73
C MET A 98 -0.52 14.78 -10.77
N VAL A 99 0.28 14.82 -11.85
CA VAL A 99 1.52 14.04 -11.97
C VAL A 99 2.50 14.41 -10.85
N ALA A 100 2.68 15.70 -10.58
CA ALA A 100 3.57 16.18 -9.53
C ALA A 100 3.13 15.72 -8.13
N ILE A 101 1.83 15.71 -7.83
CA ILE A 101 1.26 15.19 -6.58
C ILE A 101 1.48 13.67 -6.51
N PHE A 102 1.15 12.96 -7.58
CA PHE A 102 1.26 11.50 -7.62
C PHE A 102 2.70 11.01 -7.42
N ASN A 103 3.66 11.68 -8.04
CA ASN A 103 5.09 11.39 -7.91
C ASN A 103 5.65 11.63 -6.50
N ARG A 104 4.89 12.28 -5.61
CA ARG A 104 5.22 12.42 -4.18
C ARG A 104 4.54 11.33 -3.35
N ILE A 105 3.25 11.10 -3.58
CA ILE A 105 2.44 10.19 -2.76
C ILE A 105 2.74 8.72 -3.05
N GLU A 106 2.85 8.32 -4.32
CA GLU A 106 3.05 6.89 -4.65
C GLU A 106 4.35 6.35 -4.04
N PRO A 107 5.52 6.99 -4.22
CA PRO A 107 6.76 6.40 -3.74
C PRO A 107 6.78 6.24 -2.21
N GLU A 108 6.20 7.20 -1.48
CA GLU A 108 6.02 7.10 -0.04
C GLU A 108 5.11 5.92 0.32
N ARG A 109 3.94 5.83 -0.33
CA ARG A 109 2.98 4.75 -0.12
C ARG A 109 3.63 3.39 -0.37
N SER A 110 4.37 3.22 -1.47
CA SER A 110 5.02 1.96 -1.81
C SER A 110 6.15 1.60 -0.86
N ALA A 111 6.91 2.58 -0.38
CA ALA A 111 7.90 2.37 0.67
C ALA A 111 7.24 1.87 1.98
N ILE A 112 6.09 2.45 2.35
CA ILE A 112 5.31 2.02 3.53
C ILE A 112 4.79 0.60 3.33
N ILE A 113 4.15 0.28 2.19
CA ILE A 113 3.67 -1.07 1.88
C ILE A 113 4.81 -2.09 1.95
N ALA A 114 5.99 -1.77 1.43
CA ALA A 114 7.16 -2.64 1.54
C ALA A 114 7.63 -2.81 3.00
N GLY A 115 7.55 -1.75 3.82
CA GLY A 115 7.79 -1.82 5.25
C GLY A 115 6.83 -2.74 5.99
N ILE A 116 5.53 -2.65 5.66
CA ILE A 116 4.48 -3.51 6.23
C ILE A 116 4.71 -4.98 5.85
N ALA A 117 5.18 -5.26 4.64
CA ALA A 117 5.50 -6.63 4.23
C ALA A 117 6.61 -7.22 5.11
N ARG A 118 7.74 -6.50 5.25
CA ARG A 118 8.84 -6.92 6.14
C ARG A 118 8.40 -7.05 7.60
N TYR A 119 7.49 -6.17 8.03
CA TYR A 119 6.91 -6.24 9.36
C TYR A 119 6.15 -7.55 9.57
N GLY A 120 5.27 -7.92 8.63
CA GLY A 120 4.53 -9.17 8.65
C GLY A 120 5.43 -10.41 8.66
N GLU A 121 6.44 -10.45 7.79
CA GLU A 121 7.48 -11.49 7.80
C GLU A 121 8.17 -11.62 9.17
N SER A 122 8.50 -10.48 9.80
CA SER A 122 9.06 -10.46 11.15
C SER A 122 8.09 -10.98 12.22
N GLN A 123 6.78 -10.75 12.09
CA GLN A 123 5.78 -11.31 13.01
C GLN A 123 5.70 -12.83 12.92
N VAL A 124 5.72 -13.38 11.70
CA VAL A 124 5.79 -14.83 11.47
C VAL A 124 7.06 -15.42 12.08
N ALA A 125 8.21 -14.77 11.90
CA ALA A 125 9.48 -15.21 12.47
C ALA A 125 9.48 -15.21 14.01
N ILE A 126 8.87 -14.20 14.65
CA ILE A 126 8.73 -14.15 16.11
C ILE A 126 7.79 -15.27 16.59
N SER A 127 6.67 -15.49 15.90
CA SER A 127 5.75 -16.59 16.24
C SER A 127 6.44 -17.95 16.20
N LYS A 128 7.24 -18.21 15.16
CA LYS A 128 8.04 -19.45 15.05
C LYS A 128 9.04 -19.57 16.19
N ARG A 129 9.72 -18.48 16.56
CA ARG A 129 10.67 -18.49 17.68
C ARG A 129 9.98 -18.78 19.02
N ILE A 130 8.77 -18.26 19.24
CA ILE A 130 7.97 -18.57 20.43
C ILE A 130 7.66 -20.08 20.50
N GLU A 131 7.28 -20.69 19.38
CA GLU A 131 7.04 -22.15 19.31
C GLU A 131 8.31 -22.95 19.60
N GLU A 132 9.43 -22.58 18.99
CA GLU A 132 10.74 -23.22 19.22
C GLU A 132 11.19 -23.11 20.68
N ARG A 133 11.01 -21.94 21.31
CA ARG A 133 11.34 -21.73 22.73
C ARG A 133 10.45 -22.54 23.66
N ARG A 134 9.14 -22.64 23.38
CA ARG A 134 8.24 -23.49 24.17
C ARG A 134 8.66 -24.96 24.11
N ALA A 135 8.98 -25.47 22.92
CA ALA A 135 9.51 -26.82 22.78
C ALA A 135 10.84 -27.02 23.54
N ARG A 136 11.72 -26.01 23.49
CA ARG A 136 12.99 -26.04 24.23
C ARG A 136 12.80 -26.06 25.75
N MET A 137 11.87 -25.26 26.26
CA MET A 137 11.49 -25.26 27.68
C MET A 137 11.00 -26.64 28.11
N GLU A 138 10.09 -27.24 27.33
CA GLU A 138 9.59 -28.60 27.59
C GLU A 138 10.72 -29.64 27.63
N GLU A 139 11.72 -29.55 26.73
CA GLU A 139 12.91 -30.42 26.74
C GLU A 139 13.77 -30.24 28.01
N LEU A 140 14.01 -29.00 28.43
CA LEU A 140 14.84 -28.69 29.60
C LEU A 140 14.17 -29.13 30.91
N GLU A 141 12.86 -28.91 31.03
CA GLU A 141 12.07 -29.32 32.19
C GLU A 141 11.94 -30.85 32.32
N ALA A 142 11.97 -31.57 31.21
CA ALA A 142 11.87 -33.04 31.17
C ALA A 142 13.21 -33.75 31.42
N ALA A 143 14.33 -33.02 31.54
CA ALA A 143 15.64 -33.61 31.78
C ALA A 143 15.71 -34.29 33.15
N GLU A 144 16.48 -35.39 33.25
CA GLU A 144 16.68 -36.13 34.51
C GLU A 144 17.35 -35.26 35.59
N GLU A 145 18.25 -34.37 35.16
CA GLU A 145 18.86 -33.32 35.98
C GLU A 145 18.62 -31.97 35.27
N PRO A 146 17.57 -31.21 35.65
CA PRO A 146 17.25 -29.93 35.02
C PRO A 146 18.33 -28.86 35.24
N ASP A 147 18.67 -28.13 34.18
CA ASP A 147 19.50 -26.94 34.23
C ASP A 147 18.60 -25.71 34.45
N PHE A 148 18.42 -25.33 35.72
CA PHE A 148 17.53 -24.23 36.10
C PHE A 148 17.98 -22.87 35.55
N ASP A 149 19.29 -22.63 35.40
CA ASP A 149 19.78 -21.38 34.82
C ASP A 149 19.40 -21.28 33.32
N ALA A 150 19.45 -22.41 32.60
CA ALA A 150 19.02 -22.47 31.20
C ALA A 150 17.49 -22.33 31.05
N ILE A 151 16.71 -22.89 31.99
CA ILE A 151 15.26 -22.75 32.03
C ILE A 151 14.86 -21.28 32.24
N ASP A 152 15.43 -20.62 33.25
CA ASP A 152 15.13 -19.21 33.55
C ASP A 152 15.48 -18.29 32.35
N ALA A 153 16.59 -18.57 31.66
CA ALA A 153 17.00 -17.81 30.47
C ALA A 153 16.05 -18.00 29.28
N GLU A 154 15.51 -19.21 29.08
CA GLU A 154 14.51 -19.46 28.02
C GLU A 154 13.14 -18.89 28.37
N GLU A 155 12.74 -18.89 29.66
CA GLU A 155 11.53 -18.23 30.14
C GLU A 155 11.57 -16.72 29.90
N GLU A 156 12.65 -16.05 30.29
CA GLU A 156 12.82 -14.60 30.07
C GLU A 156 12.76 -14.25 28.57
N ALA A 157 13.42 -15.05 27.73
CA ALA A 157 13.43 -14.83 26.30
C ALA A 157 12.06 -15.07 25.65
N LEU A 158 11.31 -16.07 26.13
CA LEU A 158 9.96 -16.37 25.70
C LEU A 158 8.99 -15.23 26.05
N ASP A 159 9.05 -14.72 27.27
CA ASP A 159 8.25 -13.58 27.73
C ASP A 159 8.52 -12.33 26.90
N TRP A 160 9.79 -12.06 26.60
CA TRP A 160 10.18 -10.96 25.74
C TRP A 160 9.61 -11.08 24.33
N ASP A 161 9.71 -12.26 23.71
CA ASP A 161 9.20 -12.52 22.36
C ASP A 161 7.66 -12.38 22.30
N GLN A 162 6.95 -12.91 23.30
CA GLN A 162 5.49 -12.79 23.41
C GLN A 162 5.03 -11.34 23.57
N ARG A 163 5.75 -10.57 24.39
CA ARG A 163 5.45 -9.15 24.60
C ARG A 163 5.64 -8.35 23.33
N ILE A 164 6.77 -8.54 22.63
CA ILE A 164 7.01 -7.89 21.33
C ILE A 164 5.89 -8.22 20.34
N LEU A 165 5.54 -9.50 20.21
CA LEU A 165 4.49 -9.94 19.28
C LEU A 165 3.15 -9.26 19.59
N THR A 166 2.78 -9.20 20.87
CA THR A 166 1.52 -8.62 21.33
C THR A 166 1.47 -7.10 21.11
N GLU A 167 2.50 -6.37 21.52
CA GLU A 167 2.59 -4.91 21.32
C GLU A 167 2.52 -4.55 19.82
N ARG A 168 3.16 -5.37 18.98
CA ARG A 168 3.14 -5.21 17.53
C ARG A 168 1.78 -5.54 16.90
N GLN A 169 1.09 -6.57 17.37
CA GLN A 169 -0.27 -6.87 16.92
C GLN A 169 -1.24 -5.73 17.27
N GLN A 170 -1.12 -5.13 18.46
CA GLN A 170 -1.95 -3.98 18.86
C GLN A 170 -1.72 -2.74 18.00
N SER A 171 -0.48 -2.53 17.53
CA SER A 171 -0.12 -1.38 16.70
C SER A 171 -0.47 -1.55 15.21
N LEU A 172 -0.84 -2.77 14.80
CA LEU A 172 -0.99 -3.14 13.39
C LEU A 172 -2.07 -2.32 12.68
N THR A 173 -3.16 -1.97 13.35
CA THR A 173 -4.24 -1.16 12.78
C THR A 173 -3.72 0.16 12.24
N TYR A 174 -2.98 0.93 13.04
CA TYR A 174 -2.44 2.23 12.64
C TYR A 174 -1.43 2.11 11.49
N VAL A 175 -0.62 1.06 11.51
CA VAL A 175 0.33 0.74 10.45
C VAL A 175 -0.41 0.48 9.13
N CYS A 176 -1.47 -0.32 9.17
CA CYS A 176 -2.27 -0.67 8.01
C CYS A 176 -3.16 0.47 7.48
N GLU A 177 -3.51 1.45 8.32
CA GLU A 177 -4.27 2.63 7.91
C GLU A 177 -3.42 3.65 7.15
N THR A 178 -2.11 3.69 7.39
CA THR A 178 -1.25 4.74 6.82
C THR A 178 -1.26 4.76 5.27
N PRO A 179 -1.12 3.63 4.55
CA PRO A 179 -1.26 3.62 3.09
C PRO A 179 -2.66 4.07 2.62
N VAL A 180 -3.70 3.70 3.35
CA VAL A 180 -5.09 4.04 3.02
C VAL A 180 -5.30 5.55 3.06
N LEU A 181 -4.73 6.24 4.06
CA LEU A 181 -4.81 7.70 4.17
C LEU A 181 -4.09 8.41 3.01
N LEU A 182 -2.94 7.89 2.56
CA LEU A 182 -2.23 8.41 1.40
C LEU A 182 -3.03 8.21 0.11
N GLU A 183 -3.64 7.03 -0.07
CA GLU A 183 -4.54 6.76 -1.19
C GLU A 183 -5.73 7.71 -1.17
N GLN A 184 -6.45 7.84 -0.04
CA GLN A 184 -7.58 8.74 0.10
C GLN A 184 -7.21 10.19 -0.27
N ARG A 185 -6.04 10.66 0.15
CA ARG A 185 -5.53 11.98 -0.21
C ARG A 185 -5.31 12.10 -1.71
N ALA A 186 -4.62 11.15 -2.34
CA ALA A 186 -4.40 11.14 -3.80
C ALA A 186 -5.73 11.14 -4.57
N PHE A 187 -6.69 10.31 -4.17
CA PHE A 187 -8.02 10.26 -4.78
C PHE A 187 -8.81 11.56 -4.59
N ALA A 188 -8.74 12.19 -3.43
CA ALA A 188 -9.44 13.45 -3.16
C ALA A 188 -8.87 14.58 -4.03
N LEU A 189 -7.54 14.70 -4.10
CA LEU A 189 -6.87 15.70 -4.95
C LEU A 189 -7.11 15.45 -6.44
N GLY A 190 -7.04 14.18 -6.88
CA GLY A 190 -7.31 13.82 -8.28
C GLY A 190 -8.74 14.16 -8.70
N ARG A 191 -9.73 13.94 -7.83
CA ARG A 191 -11.12 14.37 -8.06
C ARG A 191 -11.26 15.89 -8.09
N ALA A 192 -10.64 16.61 -7.16
CA ALA A 192 -10.68 18.07 -7.12
C ALA A 192 -10.09 18.68 -8.41
N LEU A 193 -8.96 18.18 -8.88
CA LEU A 193 -8.34 18.62 -10.14
C LEU A 193 -9.20 18.25 -11.36
N SER A 194 -9.76 17.04 -11.40
CA SER A 194 -10.61 16.60 -12.52
C SER A 194 -11.89 17.42 -12.65
N ALA A 195 -12.37 18.04 -11.57
CA ALA A 195 -13.54 18.92 -11.61
C ALA A 195 -13.29 20.23 -12.38
N HIS A 196 -12.02 20.54 -12.70
CA HIS A 196 -11.61 21.71 -13.48
C HIS A 196 -11.16 21.37 -14.91
N ILE A 197 -11.36 20.12 -15.33
CA ILE A 197 -11.12 19.69 -16.71
C ILE A 197 -12.45 19.67 -17.45
N ASP A 198 -12.52 20.46 -18.51
CA ASP A 198 -13.65 20.48 -19.47
C ASP A 198 -13.60 19.29 -20.44
#